data_AF-A0A024U7F5-F1
#
_entry.id   AF-A0A024U7F5-F1
#
_cell.length_a   1.000
_cell.length_b   1.000
_cell.length_c   1.000
_cell.angle_alpha   90.00
_cell.angle_beta   90.00
_cell.angle_gamma   90.00
#
_symmetry.space_group_name_H-M   'P 1'
#
loop_
_entity.id
_entity.type
_entity.pdbx_description
1 polymer ?
#
loop_
_entity_poly.entity_id
_entity_poly.type
_entity_poly.pdbx_seq_one_letter_code
_entity_poly.pdbx_strand_id
1 'polypeptide(L)'
;MSDGGSGSDSEEEFVLPPGFESVTGGSITKSCLENKELWFFRIPKNEDASVLHGVTIKLPKDKRATIEVPVQGATKQFKLTSSDTHLYSQVINLVPDKKNSQNFVPGKPFARSFSLVETVEVPKKRDVVATEPSPAMDGSPAKKKSKKSKKHRTAE
;
A
#
# COMPACT_ATOMS: atom_id res chain seq x y z
N MET A 1 -42.00 -5.91 51.61
CA MET A 1 -40.77 -6.45 51.02
C MET A 1 -40.92 -6.20 49.51
N SER A 2 -40.62 -5.00 49.00
CA SER A 2 -39.27 -4.46 48.74
C SER A 2 -38.48 -5.47 47.88
N ASP A 3 -38.09 -5.20 46.63
CA ASP A 3 -37.49 -3.97 46.12
C ASP A 3 -37.89 -3.64 44.67
N GLY A 4 -38.33 -2.40 44.47
CA GLY A 4 -38.25 -1.73 43.18
C GLY A 4 -36.79 -1.29 42.98
N GLY A 5 -36.02 -2.12 42.28
CA GLY A 5 -34.70 -1.74 41.79
C GLY A 5 -34.84 -0.70 40.69
N SER A 6 -34.96 0.56 41.08
CA SER A 6 -34.71 1.71 40.20
C SER A 6 -33.22 1.69 39.87
N GLY A 7 -32.87 1.03 38.76
CA GLY A 7 -31.56 1.13 38.13
C GLY A 7 -31.37 2.56 37.65
N SER A 8 -30.89 3.41 38.55
CA SER A 8 -30.38 4.73 38.24
C SER A 8 -29.04 4.57 37.50
N ASP A 9 -29.09 4.12 36.25
CA ASP A 9 -28.05 4.45 35.28
C ASP A 9 -28.14 5.96 35.07
N SER A 10 -27.32 6.71 35.80
CA SER A 10 -27.07 8.10 35.49
C SER A 10 -26.41 8.12 34.12
N GLU A 11 -27.22 8.30 33.06
CA GLU A 11 -26.75 8.67 31.73
C GLU A 11 -26.05 10.03 31.88
N GLU A 12 -24.77 10.02 32.22
CA GLU A 12 -23.92 11.19 32.10
C GLU A 12 -23.97 11.60 30.62
N GLU A 13 -24.69 12.70 30.35
CA GLU A 13 -24.78 13.26 29.01
C GLU A 13 -23.37 13.57 28.51
N PHE A 14 -22.96 12.90 27.45
CA PHE A 14 -21.61 13.06 26.90
C PHE A 14 -21.39 14.51 26.46
N VAL A 15 -20.48 15.20 27.15
CA VAL A 15 -20.08 16.56 26.79
C VAL A 15 -18.88 16.51 25.84
N LEU A 16 -19.03 17.11 24.66
CA LEU A 16 -17.95 17.23 23.69
C LEU A 16 -16.78 18.04 24.27
N PRO A 17 -15.53 17.57 24.13
CA PRO A 17 -14.37 18.37 24.50
C PRO A 17 -14.32 19.70 23.72
N PRO A 18 -13.76 20.78 24.30
CA PRO A 18 -13.61 22.05 23.60
C PRO A 18 -12.88 21.90 22.25
N GLY A 19 -13.39 22.55 21.21
CA GLY A 19 -12.83 22.48 19.85
C GLY A 19 -13.31 21.30 19.01
N PHE A 20 -14.16 20.42 19.55
CA PHE A 20 -14.85 19.37 18.79
C PHE A 20 -16.28 19.80 18.46
N GLU A 21 -16.75 19.42 17.29
CA GLU A 21 -18.12 19.64 16.84
C GLU A 21 -18.76 18.33 16.39
N SER A 22 -20.08 18.20 16.60
CA SER A 22 -20.85 17.11 16.03
C SER A 22 -20.95 17.28 14.53
N VAL A 23 -20.59 16.24 13.78
CA VAL A 23 -20.69 16.22 12.33
C VAL A 23 -21.83 15.31 11.86
N THR A 24 -22.53 15.73 10.81
CA THR A 24 -23.43 14.86 10.06
C THR A 24 -22.65 14.08 9.01
N GLY A 25 -23.02 12.82 8.80
CA GLY A 25 -22.46 12.01 7.73
C GLY A 25 -22.79 12.55 6.32
N GLY A 26 -22.18 11.94 5.31
CA GLY A 26 -22.39 12.33 3.91
C GLY A 26 -23.62 11.69 3.24
N SER A 27 -23.58 11.68 1.91
CA SER A 27 -24.65 11.14 1.07
C SER A 27 -24.54 9.62 0.78
N ILE A 28 -23.39 9.01 1.08
CA ILE A 28 -23.13 7.58 0.84
C ILE A 28 -23.65 6.77 2.02
N THR A 29 -24.77 6.08 1.83
CA THR A 29 -25.37 5.18 2.83
C THR A 29 -25.01 3.71 2.54
N LYS A 30 -25.37 2.80 3.44
CA LYS A 30 -25.13 1.35 3.29
C LYS A 30 -25.70 0.79 1.97
N SER A 31 -26.91 1.19 1.59
CA SER A 31 -27.55 0.77 0.34
C SER A 31 -26.79 1.22 -0.91
N CYS A 32 -25.99 2.30 -0.85
CA CYS A 32 -25.17 2.74 -1.97
C CYS A 32 -24.00 1.79 -2.30
N LEU A 33 -23.70 0.81 -1.43
CA LEU A 33 -22.52 -0.05 -1.51
C LEU A 33 -22.80 -1.49 -1.97
N GLU A 34 -24.06 -1.92 -2.04
CA GLU A 34 -24.43 -3.34 -2.22
C GLU A 34 -23.76 -3.98 -3.45
N ASN A 35 -23.88 -3.32 -4.59
CA ASN A 35 -23.35 -3.80 -5.88
C ASN A 35 -22.00 -3.16 -6.27
N LYS A 36 -21.24 -2.65 -5.30
CA LYS A 36 -19.95 -1.99 -5.55
C LYS A 36 -18.81 -2.63 -4.76
N GLU A 37 -17.61 -2.62 -5.31
CA GLU A 37 -16.41 -2.87 -4.51
C GLU A 37 -16.01 -1.58 -3.78
N LEU A 38 -15.65 -1.72 -2.50
CA LEU A 38 -15.10 -0.61 -1.73
C LEU A 38 -13.58 -0.74 -1.70
N TRP A 39 -12.87 0.27 -2.17
CA TRP A 39 -11.41 0.29 -2.19
C TRP A 39 -10.90 1.36 -1.23
N PHE A 40 -9.83 1.03 -0.52
CA PHE A 40 -9.16 1.93 0.41
C PHE A 40 -7.88 2.49 -0.22
N PHE A 41 -7.69 3.80 -0.18
CA PHE A 41 -6.50 4.46 -0.70
C PHE A 41 -5.81 5.25 0.41
N ARG A 42 -4.51 5.00 0.60
CA ARG A 42 -3.65 5.82 1.44
C ARG A 42 -2.83 6.74 0.54
N ILE A 43 -2.95 8.03 0.79
CA ILE A 43 -2.28 9.08 0.03
C ILE A 43 -1.42 9.90 1.01
N PRO A 44 -0.21 10.33 0.63
CA PRO A 44 0.60 11.23 1.45
C PRO A 44 -0.14 12.53 1.76
N LYS A 45 0.07 13.08 2.97
CA LYS A 45 -0.64 14.29 3.43
C LYS A 45 -0.39 15.53 2.58
N ASN A 46 0.75 15.58 1.89
CA ASN A 46 1.14 16.68 1.02
C ASN A 46 0.56 16.57 -0.39
N GLU A 47 -0.19 15.50 -0.68
CA GLU A 47 -0.85 15.27 -1.96
C GLU A 47 -2.36 15.18 -1.76
N ASP A 48 -3.13 15.48 -2.81
CA ASP A 48 -4.58 15.28 -2.82
C ASP A 48 -4.97 14.12 -3.75
N ALA A 49 -6.23 13.67 -3.67
CA ALA A 49 -6.70 12.51 -4.44
C ALA A 49 -6.72 12.72 -5.96
N SER A 50 -6.61 13.95 -6.46
CA SER A 50 -6.57 14.26 -7.89
C SER A 50 -5.32 13.72 -8.59
N VAL A 51 -4.24 13.41 -7.84
CA VAL A 51 -3.04 12.75 -8.40
C VAL A 51 -3.34 11.36 -8.97
N LEU A 52 -4.48 10.77 -8.60
CA LEU A 52 -4.95 9.49 -9.13
C LEU A 52 -5.87 9.64 -10.36
N HIS A 53 -6.15 10.88 -10.81
CA HIS A 53 -6.99 11.12 -11.96
C HIS A 53 -6.39 10.50 -13.23
N GLY A 54 -7.21 9.74 -13.98
CA GLY A 54 -6.77 9.06 -15.20
C GLY A 54 -5.84 7.85 -14.99
N VAL A 55 -5.48 7.51 -13.75
CA VAL A 55 -4.65 6.33 -13.47
C VAL A 55 -5.43 5.05 -13.72
N THR A 56 -4.92 4.22 -14.62
CA THR A 56 -5.51 2.90 -14.92
C THR A 56 -4.83 1.81 -14.10
N ILE A 57 -5.60 1.15 -13.25
CA ILE A 57 -5.11 0.05 -12.40
C ILE A 57 -5.44 -1.29 -13.04
N LYS A 58 -4.42 -1.99 -13.52
CA LYS A 58 -4.55 -3.40 -13.88
C LYS A 58 -4.47 -4.24 -12.61
N LEU A 59 -5.52 -4.98 -12.31
CA LEU A 59 -5.67 -5.78 -11.11
C LEU A 59 -5.37 -7.26 -11.40
N PRO A 60 -4.10 -7.72 -11.32
CA PRO A 60 -3.86 -9.15 -11.27
C PRO A 60 -4.53 -9.71 -10.01
N LYS A 61 -5.32 -10.78 -10.18
CA LYS A 61 -6.11 -11.38 -9.09
C LYS A 61 -5.26 -11.84 -7.90
N ASP A 62 -4.01 -12.20 -8.14
CA ASP A 62 -3.17 -12.92 -7.16
C ASP A 62 -1.78 -12.31 -6.95
N LYS A 63 -1.52 -11.07 -7.39
CA LYS A 63 -0.20 -10.45 -7.25
C LYS A 63 -0.30 -9.04 -6.69
N ARG A 64 0.71 -8.67 -5.90
CA ARG A 64 0.92 -7.27 -5.52
C ARG A 64 1.12 -6.45 -6.79
N ALA A 65 0.20 -5.53 -7.07
CA ALA A 65 0.29 -4.62 -8.19
C ALA A 65 1.09 -3.39 -7.76
N THR A 66 2.03 -2.98 -8.61
CA THR A 66 2.75 -1.70 -8.49
C THR A 66 2.59 -0.96 -9.79
N ILE A 67 2.12 0.28 -9.74
CA ILE A 67 1.87 1.12 -10.90
C ILE A 67 2.56 2.45 -10.68
N GLU A 68 3.30 2.92 -11.68
CA GLU A 68 3.86 4.27 -11.66
C GLU A 68 2.73 5.27 -11.91
N VAL A 69 2.66 6.27 -11.03
CA VAL A 69 1.64 7.33 -11.12
C VAL A 69 2.32 8.55 -11.72
N PRO A 70 2.01 8.91 -12.97
CA PRO A 70 2.60 10.08 -13.62
C PRO A 70 1.97 11.34 -13.03
N VAL A 71 2.63 11.95 -12.05
CA VAL A 71 2.22 13.24 -11.50
C VAL A 71 2.87 14.35 -12.34
N GLN A 72 2.08 15.00 -13.20
CA GLN A 72 2.59 16.09 -14.05
C GLN A 72 3.06 17.27 -13.20
N GLY A 73 4.28 17.76 -13.46
CA GLY A 73 4.86 18.91 -12.76
C GLY A 73 5.46 18.60 -11.37
N ALA A 74 5.39 17.36 -10.89
CA ALA A 74 6.01 16.98 -9.63
C ALA A 74 7.49 16.68 -9.80
N THR A 75 8.32 17.21 -8.88
CA THR A 75 9.71 16.80 -8.72
C THR A 75 9.85 15.38 -8.15
N LYS A 76 8.74 14.80 -7.69
CA LYS A 76 8.65 13.53 -7.00
C LYS A 76 7.98 12.49 -7.89
N GLN A 77 8.52 11.28 -7.90
CA GLN A 77 7.90 10.13 -8.54
C GLN A 77 7.09 9.37 -7.50
N PHE A 78 5.90 8.90 -7.89
CA PHE A 78 5.05 8.10 -7.02
C PHE A 78 4.72 6.76 -7.64
N LYS A 79 4.54 5.75 -6.78
CA LYS A 79 4.01 4.44 -7.16
C LYS A 79 2.79 4.11 -6.32
N LEU A 80 1.75 3.61 -6.97
CA LEU A 80 0.60 3.04 -6.31
C LEU A 80 0.86 1.55 -6.10
N THR A 81 0.82 1.12 -4.84
CA THR A 81 1.13 -0.26 -4.44
C THR A 81 -0.09 -0.90 -3.77
N SER A 82 -0.47 -2.10 -4.19
CA SER A 82 -1.51 -2.86 -3.49
C SER A 82 -0.99 -3.36 -2.15
N SER A 83 -1.78 -3.17 -1.10
CA SER A 83 -1.43 -3.55 0.28
C SER A 83 -1.94 -4.94 0.65
N ASP A 84 -1.33 -5.54 1.68
CA ASP A 84 -1.72 -6.85 2.21
C ASP A 84 -3.07 -6.80 2.93
N THR A 85 -3.91 -7.81 2.68
CA THR A 85 -5.29 -7.94 3.21
C THR A 85 -5.36 -7.90 4.73
N HIS A 86 -4.33 -8.42 5.42
CA HIS A 86 -4.31 -8.44 6.89
C HIS A 86 -4.24 -7.06 7.54
N LEU A 87 -3.67 -6.05 6.87
CA LEU A 87 -3.53 -4.71 7.44
C LEU A 87 -4.85 -3.94 7.47
N TYR A 88 -5.75 -4.19 6.53
CA TYR A 88 -7.02 -3.47 6.43
C TYR A 88 -8.24 -4.28 6.87
N SER A 89 -8.09 -5.57 7.18
CA SER A 89 -9.14 -6.36 7.82
C SER A 89 -9.51 -5.85 9.22
N GLN A 90 -8.66 -5.02 9.84
CA GLN A 90 -8.92 -4.38 11.14
C GLN A 90 -9.71 -3.06 11.01
N VAL A 91 -9.84 -2.51 9.80
CA VAL A 91 -10.49 -1.23 9.57
C VAL A 91 -11.97 -1.45 9.29
N ILE A 92 -12.83 -0.82 10.08
CA ILE A 92 -14.29 -0.85 9.88
C ILE A 92 -14.71 0.41 9.14
N ASN A 93 -15.36 0.23 8.00
CA ASN A 93 -16.01 1.31 7.29
C ASN A 93 -17.33 1.67 8.00
N LEU A 94 -17.49 2.93 8.39
CA LEU A 94 -18.73 3.46 8.93
C LEU A 94 -19.39 4.38 7.90
N VAL A 95 -20.68 4.17 7.69
CA VAL A 95 -21.50 4.99 6.79
C VAL A 95 -22.73 5.49 7.54
N PRO A 96 -23.27 6.67 7.20
CA PRO A 96 -24.50 7.13 7.80
C PRO A 96 -25.66 6.18 7.46
N ASP A 97 -26.56 5.95 8.42
CA ASP A 97 -27.74 5.10 8.23
C ASP A 97 -28.70 5.67 7.16
N LYS A 98 -28.77 7.00 7.11
CA LYS A 98 -29.53 7.81 6.14
C LYS A 98 -28.67 8.99 5.69
N LYS A 99 -28.99 9.58 4.53
CA LYS A 99 -28.25 10.76 4.02
C LYS A 99 -28.23 11.87 5.07
N ASN A 100 -27.06 12.46 5.32
CA ASN A 100 -26.87 13.56 6.27
C ASN A 100 -27.26 13.23 7.73
N SER A 101 -27.27 11.95 8.11
CA SER A 101 -27.56 11.51 9.47
C SER A 101 -26.36 11.66 10.40
N GLN A 102 -26.62 11.87 11.70
CA GLN A 102 -25.61 11.81 12.75
C GLN A 102 -25.36 10.37 13.26
N ASN A 103 -26.19 9.41 12.84
CA ASN A 103 -26.05 8.01 13.21
C ASN A 103 -25.28 7.25 12.13
N PHE A 104 -24.28 6.48 12.58
CA PHE A 104 -23.42 5.69 11.71
C PHE A 104 -23.60 4.20 11.97
N VAL A 105 -23.55 3.42 10.90
CA VAL A 105 -23.65 1.96 10.93
C VAL A 105 -22.47 1.34 10.19
N PRO A 106 -22.07 0.10 10.55
CA PRO A 106 -21.07 -0.64 9.78
C PRO A 106 -21.49 -0.82 8.31
N GLY A 107 -20.61 -0.37 7.42
CA GLY A 107 -20.72 -0.52 5.98
C GLY A 107 -20.11 -1.83 5.46
N LYS A 108 -19.82 -1.86 4.16
CA LYS A 108 -19.16 -3.00 3.50
C LYS A 108 -17.65 -3.00 3.82
N PRO A 109 -17.02 -4.17 4.02
CA PRO A 109 -15.57 -4.26 4.15
C PRO A 109 -14.86 -3.83 2.88
N PHE A 110 -13.61 -3.38 3.00
CA PHE A 110 -12.77 -3.03 1.87
C PHE A 110 -12.35 -4.29 1.11
N ALA A 111 -12.62 -4.31 -0.20
CA ALA A 111 -12.22 -5.40 -1.09
C ALA A 111 -10.73 -5.31 -1.45
N ARG A 112 -10.19 -4.09 -1.52
CA ARG A 112 -8.80 -3.81 -1.91
C ARG A 112 -8.26 -2.60 -1.15
N SER A 113 -6.95 -2.56 -0.99
CA SER A 113 -6.24 -1.43 -0.41
C SER A 113 -5.03 -1.07 -1.24
N PHE A 114 -4.81 0.22 -1.44
CA PHE A 114 -3.69 0.77 -2.18
C PHE A 114 -3.00 1.85 -1.37
N SER A 115 -1.69 1.96 -1.54
CA SER A 115 -0.88 3.01 -0.94
C SER A 115 -0.07 3.70 -2.01
N LEU A 116 -0.26 5.01 -2.13
CA LEU A 116 0.58 5.86 -2.95
C LEU A 116 1.85 6.15 -2.16
N VAL A 117 2.99 5.72 -2.69
CA VAL A 117 4.30 5.87 -2.06
C VAL A 117 5.20 6.71 -2.93
N GLU A 118 5.90 7.66 -2.33
CA GLU A 118 6.97 8.40 -2.99
C GLU A 118 8.15 7.46 -3.25
N THR A 119 8.73 7.54 -4.43
CA THR A 119 9.88 6.73 -4.83
C THR A 119 11.09 7.58 -5.11
N VAL A 120 12.23 7.08 -4.68
CA VAL A 120 13.55 7.68 -4.94
C VAL A 120 14.38 6.72 -5.78
N GLU A 121 15.08 7.25 -6.77
CA GLU A 121 16.05 6.47 -7.55
C GLU A 121 17.35 6.37 -6.75
N VAL A 122 17.73 5.13 -6.41
CA VAL A 122 19.03 4.86 -5.79
C VAL A 122 20.07 4.66 -6.90
N PRO A 123 21.13 5.48 -6.98
CA PRO A 123 22.17 5.30 -7.99
C PRO A 123 22.84 3.94 -7.83
N LYS A 124 22.93 3.17 -8.92
CA LYS A 124 23.71 1.93 -8.93
C LYS A 124 25.20 2.31 -8.89
N LYS A 125 25.98 1.69 -8.00
CA LYS A 125 27.45 1.80 -8.03
C LYS A 125 27.92 1.42 -9.44
N ARG A 126 28.72 2.28 -10.07
CA ARG A 126 29.41 1.94 -11.32
C ARG A 126 30.42 0.84 -10.97
N ASP A 127 30.25 -0.33 -11.56
CA ASP A 127 31.32 -1.31 -11.58
C ASP A 127 32.48 -0.67 -12.34
N VAL A 128 33.58 -0.40 -11.65
CA VAL A 128 34.82 0.03 -12.28
C VAL A 128 35.26 -1.15 -13.13
N VAL A 129 34.97 -1.09 -14.43
CA VAL A 129 35.56 -2.01 -15.41
C VAL A 129 37.07 -1.79 -15.31
N ALA A 130 37.75 -2.73 -14.68
CA ALA A 130 39.20 -2.82 -14.73
C ALA A 130 39.56 -2.92 -16.22
N THR A 131 40.01 -1.80 -16.76
CA THR A 131 40.50 -1.70 -18.13
C THR A 131 41.82 -2.44 -18.13
N GLU A 132 41.87 -3.63 -18.72
CA GLU A 132 43.14 -4.21 -19.14
C GLU A 132 43.80 -3.26 -20.15
N PRO A 133 45.12 -3.07 -20.06
CA PRO A 133 45.91 -2.89 -21.26
C PRO A 133 46.91 -4.04 -21.36
N SER A 134 46.84 -4.78 -22.45
CA SER A 134 48.03 -5.37 -23.06
C SER A 134 48.11 -4.82 -24.50
N PRO A 135 49.32 -4.55 -25.03
CA PRO A 135 50.17 -5.64 -25.52
C PRO A 135 51.70 -5.52 -25.32
N ALA A 136 52.31 -6.70 -25.16
CA ALA A 136 53.57 -7.25 -25.70
C ALA A 136 54.97 -6.62 -25.40
N MET A 137 55.80 -7.41 -24.70
CA MET A 137 57.21 -7.84 -24.97
C MET A 137 57.84 -8.25 -23.61
N ASP A 138 58.66 -9.27 -23.37
CA ASP A 138 59.20 -10.46 -24.07
C ASP A 138 59.77 -11.36 -22.93
N GLY A 139 59.85 -12.68 -23.10
CA GLY A 139 60.58 -13.60 -22.18
C GLY A 139 59.77 -14.70 -21.47
N SER A 140 59.69 -15.88 -22.08
CA SER A 140 59.30 -17.18 -21.48
C SER A 140 60.49 -17.90 -20.78
N PRO A 141 60.35 -19.07 -20.11
CA PRO A 141 59.14 -19.74 -19.58
C PRO A 141 59.34 -20.33 -18.15
N ALA A 142 58.30 -20.34 -17.30
CA ALA A 142 58.26 -21.20 -16.11
C ALA A 142 57.07 -22.17 -16.16
N LYS A 143 57.39 -23.44 -16.45
CA LYS A 143 56.49 -24.61 -16.36
C LYS A 143 55.81 -24.69 -14.98
N LYS A 144 54.49 -24.92 -14.93
CA LYS A 144 53.88 -25.88 -13.97
C LYS A 144 52.42 -26.24 -14.29
N LYS A 145 52.27 -27.47 -14.80
CA LYS A 145 51.25 -28.50 -14.53
C LYS A 145 49.76 -28.12 -14.61
N SER A 146 49.15 -28.58 -15.71
CA SER A 146 47.73 -28.88 -15.87
C SER A 146 47.20 -29.84 -14.79
N LYS A 147 46.03 -29.53 -14.21
CA LYS A 147 45.08 -30.54 -13.75
C LYS A 147 43.71 -30.26 -14.38
N LYS A 148 43.42 -31.05 -15.41
CA LYS A 148 42.13 -31.20 -16.08
C LYS A 148 41.29 -32.18 -15.25
N SER A 149 40.29 -31.70 -14.51
CA SER A 149 39.26 -32.58 -13.95
C SER A 149 38.16 -32.79 -14.99
N LYS A 150 38.01 -34.06 -15.35
CA LYS A 150 37.20 -34.61 -16.42
C LYS A 150 35.77 -34.82 -15.93
N LYS A 151 34.80 -34.40 -16.75
CA LYS A 151 33.39 -34.77 -16.73
C LYS A 151 33.24 -36.30 -16.74
N HIS A 152 32.49 -36.88 -15.80
CA HIS A 152 31.93 -38.22 -15.94
C HIS A 152 30.41 -38.18 -15.72
N ARG A 153 29.75 -39.00 -16.55
CA ARG A 153 28.33 -39.17 -16.78
C ARG A 153 28.10 -40.68 -16.65
N THR A 154 27.18 -41.11 -15.78
CA THR A 154 26.45 -42.40 -15.74
C THR A 154 25.50 -42.30 -14.54
N ALA A 155 24.18 -42.28 -14.69
CA ALA A 155 23.24 -43.37 -15.02
C ALA A 155 23.23 -44.47 -13.94
N GLU A 156 22.25 -44.40 -13.03
CA GLU A 156 21.10 -45.31 -12.90
C GLU A 156 19.91 -44.52 -12.32
#